data_AF-A0A8T0NXA5-F1
#
_entry.id   AF-A0A8T0NXA5-F1
#
_cell.length_a   1.000
_cell.length_b   1.000
_cell.length_c   1.000
_cell.angle_alpha   90.00
_cell.angle_beta   90.00
_cell.angle_gamma   90.00
#
_symmetry.space_group_name_H-M   'P 1'
#
loop_
_entity.id
_entity.type
_entity.pdbx_description
1 polymer ?
#
loop_
_entity_poly.entity_id
_entity_poly.type
_entity_poly.pdbx_seq_one_letter_code
_entity_poly.pdbx_strand_id
1 'polypeptide(L)'
;MAVGKNKRISKGKKGGKKKTVDPFAKKDWYDIKAPSIFSVRNIGKTLVSRTQGTKIASEGLKHRVFEVSLADLQSDEDQAYRKIRLRAEDVQGRNVLTNFWGMDFTTDKLRSLVRKWQTLIEAHVDVKTTDNYMLRLFCIGFTKRRPNQVKRTCYAQASQIRQIRRKMVEIMAC
;
A
#
# COMPACT_ATOMS: atom_id res chain seq x y z
N MET A 1 -62.47 7.83 54.19
CA MET A 1 -61.57 6.86 53.54
C MET A 1 -61.24 7.37 52.14
N ALA A 2 -59.96 7.54 51.85
CA ALA A 2 -59.44 8.30 50.72
C ALA A 2 -59.33 7.47 49.43
N VAL A 3 -59.72 8.12 48.32
CA VAL A 3 -59.10 8.12 46.98
C VAL A 3 -58.79 6.76 46.34
N GLY A 4 -59.62 6.39 45.37
CA GLY A 4 -59.24 5.51 44.29
C GLY A 4 -58.17 6.12 43.37
N LYS A 5 -57.27 5.28 42.89
CA LYS A 5 -56.64 5.28 41.56
C LYS A 5 -55.53 4.23 41.57
N ASN A 6 -55.85 3.02 41.12
CA ASN A 6 -54.83 2.05 40.71
C ASN A 6 -54.06 2.66 39.53
N LYS A 7 -52.89 3.24 39.80
CA LYS A 7 -51.86 3.49 38.80
C LYS A 7 -51.48 2.13 38.20
N ARG A 8 -52.08 1.79 37.06
CA ARG A 8 -51.48 0.87 36.09
C ARG A 8 -50.14 1.48 35.70
N ILE A 9 -49.08 1.12 36.42
CA ILE A 9 -47.72 1.21 35.92
C ILE A 9 -47.67 0.16 34.81
N SER A 10 -47.99 0.58 33.59
CA SER A 10 -47.60 -0.15 32.39
C SER A 10 -46.11 -0.40 32.57
N LYS A 11 -45.71 -1.66 32.74
CA LYS A 11 -44.30 -2.06 32.70
C LYS A 11 -43.72 -1.42 31.46
N GLY A 12 -42.97 -0.32 31.64
CA GLY A 12 -42.23 0.32 30.58
C GLY A 12 -41.44 -0.79 29.92
N LYS A 13 -41.69 -0.99 28.61
CA LYS A 13 -40.92 -1.91 27.78
C LYS A 13 -39.45 -1.62 28.08
N LYS A 14 -38.83 -2.47 28.91
CA LYS A 14 -37.39 -2.48 29.16
C LYS A 14 -36.78 -2.51 27.77
N GLY A 15 -36.18 -1.38 27.38
CA GLY A 15 -35.64 -1.16 26.04
C GLY A 15 -34.92 -2.42 25.61
N GLY A 16 -35.43 -3.05 24.54
CA GLY A 16 -34.96 -4.38 24.13
C GLY A 16 -33.44 -4.34 24.07
N LYS A 17 -32.79 -5.14 24.93
CA LYS A 17 -31.35 -5.39 24.81
C LYS A 17 -31.15 -5.78 23.35
N LYS A 18 -30.53 -4.89 22.56
CA LYS A 18 -30.15 -5.18 21.18
C LYS A 18 -29.48 -6.55 21.24
N LYS A 19 -30.03 -7.54 20.55
CA LYS A 19 -29.41 -8.87 20.47
C LYS A 19 -27.94 -8.64 20.16
N THR A 20 -27.05 -9.21 20.96
CA THR A 20 -25.61 -9.15 20.72
C THR A 20 -25.35 -9.95 19.45
N VAL A 21 -25.48 -9.29 18.31
CA VAL A 21 -25.21 -9.89 16.99
C VAL A 21 -23.71 -9.79 16.76
N ASP A 22 -23.10 -10.91 16.38
CA ASP A 22 -21.69 -10.97 16.01
C ASP A 22 -21.38 -9.86 14.98
N PRO A 23 -20.43 -8.96 15.26
CA PRO A 23 -19.99 -7.95 14.31
C PRO A 23 -19.59 -8.50 12.93
N PHE A 24 -19.08 -9.74 12.83
CA PHE A 24 -18.69 -10.35 11.56
C PHE A 24 -19.89 -10.77 10.69
N ALA A 25 -21.04 -11.10 11.30
CA ALA A 25 -22.26 -11.44 10.55
C ALA A 25 -22.82 -10.26 9.73
N LYS A 26 -22.36 -9.03 10.05
CA LYS A 26 -22.74 -7.79 9.36
C LYS A 26 -21.72 -7.35 8.31
N LYS A 27 -20.67 -8.15 8.06
CA LYS A 27 -19.63 -7.83 7.08
C LYS A 27 -19.80 -8.68 5.83
N ASP A 28 -19.50 -8.07 4.69
CA ASP A 28 -19.50 -8.74 3.40
C ASP A 28 -18.06 -8.79 2.87
N TRP A 29 -17.77 -9.86 2.12
CA TRP A 29 -16.46 -10.14 1.55
C TRP A 29 -16.36 -9.64 0.12
N TYR A 30 -15.22 -9.03 -0.19
CA TYR A 30 -14.87 -8.48 -1.50
C TYR A 30 -13.52 -9.04 -1.95
N ASP A 31 -13.42 -9.36 -3.23
CA ASP A 31 -12.20 -9.84 -3.86
C ASP A 31 -11.44 -8.67 -4.47
N ILE A 32 -10.17 -8.50 -4.08
CA ILE A 32 -9.30 -7.45 -4.59
C ILE A 32 -8.62 -7.94 -5.87
N LYS A 33 -8.78 -7.18 -6.95
CA LYS A 33 -8.17 -7.46 -8.25
C LYS A 33 -7.03 -6.50 -8.53
N ALA A 34 -5.89 -7.06 -8.96
CA ALA A 34 -4.76 -6.31 -9.47
C ALA A 34 -5.05 -5.78 -10.89
N PRO A 35 -4.36 -4.69 -11.31
CA PRO A 35 -4.32 -4.27 -12.70
C PRO A 35 -3.91 -5.38 -13.67
N SER A 36 -4.30 -5.24 -14.94
CA SER A 36 -4.00 -6.21 -16.01
C SER A 36 -2.52 -6.39 -16.33
N ILE A 37 -1.66 -5.50 -15.83
CA ILE A 37 -0.20 -5.50 -16.05
C ILE A 37 0.47 -6.66 -15.29
N PHE A 38 -0.13 -7.12 -14.18
CA PHE A 38 0.40 -8.24 -13.38
C PHE A 38 -0.14 -9.58 -13.87
N SER A 39 0.66 -10.64 -13.75
CA SER A 39 0.24 -11.99 -14.14
C SER A 39 -0.87 -12.53 -13.22
N VAL A 40 -0.70 -12.35 -11.90
CA VAL A 40 -1.67 -12.75 -10.89
C VAL A 40 -2.63 -11.60 -10.61
N ARG A 41 -3.88 -11.75 -11.05
CA ARG A 41 -4.93 -10.74 -10.82
C ARG A 41 -5.59 -10.84 -9.46
N ASN A 42 -5.53 -11.99 -8.79
CA ASN A 42 -6.21 -12.19 -7.51
C ASN A 42 -5.22 -11.92 -6.39
N ILE A 43 -5.37 -10.77 -5.72
CA ILE A 43 -4.46 -10.35 -4.66
C ILE A 43 -4.88 -10.95 -3.32
N GLY A 44 -6.17 -10.87 -3.02
CA GLY A 44 -6.68 -11.24 -1.72
C GLY A 44 -8.13 -10.82 -1.52
N LYS A 45 -8.60 -10.95 -0.29
CA LYS A 45 -9.98 -10.66 0.09
C LYS A 45 -10.01 -9.63 1.22
N THR A 46 -11.00 -8.75 1.18
CA THR A 46 -11.26 -7.82 2.28
C THR A 46 -12.70 -7.85 2.71
N LEU A 47 -12.91 -7.53 3.98
CA LEU A 47 -14.20 -7.49 4.62
C LEU A 47 -14.58 -6.05 4.93
N VAL A 48 -15.80 -5.66 4.56
CA VAL A 48 -16.38 -4.34 4.85
C VAL A 48 -17.78 -4.51 5.39
N SER A 49 -18.19 -3.58 6.26
CA SER A 49 -19.55 -3.57 6.81
C SER A 49 -20.57 -3.47 5.67
N ARG A 50 -21.58 -4.33 5.71
CA ARG A 50 -22.71 -4.33 4.77
C ARG A 50 -23.35 -2.95 4.73
N THR A 51 -23.79 -2.55 3.54
CA THR A 51 -24.51 -1.30 3.32
C THR A 51 -25.71 -1.22 4.27
N GLN A 52 -25.76 -0.16 5.08
CA GLN A 52 -26.85 0.10 6.02
C GLN A 52 -27.22 1.59 5.98
N GLY A 53 -28.47 1.87 5.63
CA GLY A 53 -28.97 3.24 5.51
C GLY A 53 -28.15 4.04 4.50
N THR A 54 -27.58 5.16 4.95
CA THR A 54 -26.79 6.09 4.12
C THR A 54 -25.32 5.70 3.99
N LYS A 55 -24.84 4.66 4.68
CA LYS A 55 -23.43 4.21 4.58
C LYS A 55 -23.32 3.07 3.58
N ILE A 56 -22.78 3.38 2.41
CA ILE A 56 -22.58 2.42 1.32
C ILE A 56 -21.24 1.69 1.52
N ALA A 57 -21.25 0.37 1.42
CA ALA A 57 -20.04 -0.46 1.58
C ALA A 57 -18.96 -0.15 0.53
N SER A 58 -19.35 0.13 -0.72
CA SER A 58 -18.44 0.44 -1.82
C SER A 58 -17.67 1.74 -1.59
N GLU A 59 -18.31 2.78 -1.06
CA GLU A 59 -17.64 4.04 -0.69
C GLU A 59 -16.59 3.82 0.40
N GLY A 60 -16.90 2.95 1.36
CA GLY A 60 -15.95 2.59 2.42
C GLY A 60 -14.74 1.79 1.94
N LEU A 61 -14.79 1.19 0.75
CA LEU A 61 -13.70 0.45 0.11
C LEU A 61 -12.83 1.33 -0.78
N LYS A 62 -13.43 2.31 -1.45
CA LYS A 62 -12.72 3.23 -2.33
C LYS A 62 -11.63 3.96 -1.55
N HIS A 63 -10.53 4.21 -2.23
CA HIS A 63 -9.33 4.89 -1.72
C HIS A 63 -8.54 4.16 -0.63
N ARG A 64 -8.91 2.94 -0.23
CA ARG A 64 -8.02 2.09 0.56
C ARG A 64 -6.80 1.70 -0.25
N VAL A 65 -5.65 1.65 0.42
CA VAL A 65 -4.38 1.25 -0.17
C VAL A 65 -4.00 -0.12 0.38
N PHE A 66 -3.66 -1.03 -0.53
CA PHE A 66 -3.20 -2.38 -0.25
C PHE A 66 -1.73 -2.48 -0.62
N GLU A 67 -0.91 -3.00 0.30
CA GLU A 67 0.51 -3.24 0.08
C GLU A 67 0.72 -4.74 -0.14
N VAL A 68 1.34 -5.10 -1.26
CA VAL A 68 1.55 -6.49 -1.70
C VAL A 68 2.97 -6.62 -2.21
N SER A 69 3.60 -7.79 -2.06
CA SER A 69 4.90 -8.04 -2.68
C SER A 69 4.75 -8.24 -4.19
N LEU A 70 5.73 -7.80 -4.98
CA LEU A 70 5.74 -8.04 -6.42
C LEU A 70 5.92 -9.53 -6.74
N ALA A 71 6.59 -10.29 -5.86
CA ALA A 71 6.72 -11.74 -6.01
C ALA A 71 5.35 -12.44 -6.03
N ASP A 72 4.42 -12.04 -5.16
CA ASP A 72 3.07 -12.61 -5.13
C ASP A 72 2.26 -12.26 -6.39
N LEU A 73 2.55 -11.10 -7.00
CA LEU A 73 1.85 -10.63 -8.20
C LEU A 73 2.39 -11.22 -9.51
N GLN A 74 3.67 -11.61 -9.54
CA GLN A 74 4.36 -12.08 -10.74
C GLN A 74 4.80 -13.56 -10.67
N SER A 75 4.70 -14.19 -9.48
CA SER A 75 5.24 -15.52 -9.19
C SER A 75 6.76 -15.62 -9.37
N ASP A 76 7.48 -14.53 -9.09
CA ASP A 76 8.94 -14.44 -9.18
C ASP A 76 9.53 -14.03 -7.82
N GLU A 77 10.19 -14.98 -7.15
CA GLU A 77 10.75 -14.79 -5.81
C GLU A 77 11.93 -13.81 -5.79
N ASP A 78 12.63 -13.62 -6.90
CA ASP A 78 13.77 -12.69 -6.97
C ASP A 78 13.34 -11.24 -6.70
N GLN A 79 12.04 -10.95 -6.90
CA GLN A 79 11.45 -9.63 -6.76
C GLN A 79 10.70 -9.44 -5.43
N ALA A 80 10.84 -10.35 -4.48
CA ALA A 80 10.14 -10.31 -3.19
C ALA A 80 10.42 -9.04 -2.38
N TYR A 81 11.58 -8.41 -2.58
CA TYR A 81 11.95 -7.17 -1.90
C TYR A 81 11.18 -5.93 -2.38
N ARG A 82 10.47 -6.00 -3.52
CA ARG A 82 9.70 -4.88 -4.06
C ARG A 82 8.28 -4.99 -3.58
N LYS A 83 7.80 -3.96 -2.89
CA LYS A 83 6.42 -3.83 -2.45
C LYS A 83 5.69 -2.86 -3.34
N ILE A 84 4.47 -3.21 -3.71
CA ILE A 84 3.60 -2.40 -4.56
C ILE A 84 2.39 -1.98 -3.74
N ARG A 85 2.09 -0.69 -3.79
CA ARG A 85 0.91 -0.09 -3.20
C ARG A 85 -0.15 0.09 -4.29
N LEU A 86 -1.29 -0.54 -4.08
CA LEU A 86 -2.43 -0.54 -4.99
C LEU A 86 -3.61 0.14 -4.30
N ARG A 87 -4.18 1.18 -4.92
CA ARG A 87 -5.32 1.92 -4.39
C ARG A 87 -6.61 1.42 -5.04
N ALA A 88 -7.63 1.15 -4.25
CA ALA A 88 -8.97 0.86 -4.75
C ALA A 88 -9.59 2.11 -5.39
N GLU A 89 -9.89 2.05 -6.68
CA GLU A 89 -10.56 3.15 -7.40
C GLU A 89 -12.05 2.84 -7.60
N ASP A 90 -12.36 1.62 -8.02
CA ASP A 90 -13.73 1.24 -8.31
C ASP A 90 -14.12 -0.14 -7.75
N VAL A 91 -15.42 -0.34 -7.56
CA VAL A 91 -15.99 -1.57 -7.02
C VAL A 91 -17.11 -2.04 -7.94
N GLN A 92 -16.92 -3.17 -8.60
CA GLN A 92 -17.88 -3.79 -9.50
C GLN A 92 -18.43 -5.07 -8.86
N GLY A 93 -19.66 -5.00 -8.35
CA GLY A 93 -20.27 -6.10 -7.60
C GLY A 93 -19.44 -6.44 -6.36
N ARG A 94 -18.77 -7.60 -6.38
CA ARG A 94 -17.87 -8.06 -5.30
C ARG A 94 -16.37 -7.89 -5.62
N ASN A 95 -16.04 -7.41 -6.82
CA ASN A 95 -14.67 -7.20 -7.25
C ASN A 95 -14.24 -5.75 -6.99
N VAL A 96 -13.11 -5.56 -6.34
CA VAL A 96 -12.48 -4.25 -6.16
C VAL A 96 -11.38 -4.09 -7.19
N LEU A 97 -11.51 -3.11 -8.07
CA LEU A 97 -10.51 -2.76 -9.05
C LEU A 97 -9.50 -1.80 -8.41
N THR A 98 -8.22 -2.15 -8.52
CA THR A 98 -7.13 -1.35 -7.97
C THR A 98 -6.26 -0.78 -9.06
N ASN A 99 -5.65 0.37 -8.77
CA ASN A 99 -4.70 1.05 -9.63
C ASN A 99 -3.38 1.29 -8.88
N PHE A 100 -2.31 1.54 -9.62
CA PHE A 100 -0.98 1.79 -9.04
C PHE A 100 -0.98 3.09 -8.24
N TRP A 101 -0.53 3.02 -6.99
CA TRP A 101 -0.39 4.18 -6.11
C TRP A 101 1.05 4.48 -5.73
N GLY A 102 1.89 3.45 -5.64
CA GLY A 102 3.31 3.63 -5.35
C GLY A 102 4.07 2.32 -5.25
N MET A 103 5.38 2.44 -5.14
CA MET A 103 6.31 1.32 -4.94
C MET A 103 7.21 1.64 -3.75
N ASP A 104 7.51 0.63 -2.95
CA ASP A 104 8.45 0.73 -1.84
C ASP A 104 9.37 -0.50 -1.82
N PHE A 105 10.48 -0.40 -1.10
CA PHE A 105 11.39 -1.52 -0.87
C PHE A 105 11.17 -2.10 0.52
N THR A 106 11.43 -3.39 0.68
CA THR A 106 11.54 -3.98 2.01
C THR A 106 12.75 -3.43 2.76
N THR A 107 12.63 -3.32 4.08
CA THR A 107 13.69 -2.71 4.91
C THR A 107 14.94 -3.58 4.97
N ASP A 108 14.78 -4.91 4.92
CA ASP A 108 15.85 -5.90 4.81
C ASP A 108 16.70 -5.68 3.56
N LYS A 109 16.07 -5.44 2.39
CA LYS A 109 16.82 -5.22 1.16
C LYS A 109 17.65 -3.94 1.23
N LEU A 110 17.06 -2.83 1.67
CA LEU A 110 17.80 -1.57 1.83
C LEU A 110 18.99 -1.73 2.79
N ARG A 111 18.77 -2.38 3.95
CA ARG A 111 19.83 -2.66 4.93
C ARG A 111 20.91 -3.60 4.39
N SER A 112 20.56 -4.54 3.52
CA SER A 112 21.52 -5.48 2.93
C SER A 112 22.47 -4.84 1.92
N LEU A 113 21.99 -3.80 1.21
CA LEU A 113 22.75 -3.06 0.20
C LEU A 113 23.71 -2.06 0.84
N VAL A 114 23.29 -1.42 1.94
CA VAL A 114 24.11 -0.46 2.69
C VAL A 114 25.17 -1.20 3.52
N ARG A 115 26.36 -1.36 2.93
CA ARG A 115 27.56 -1.88 3.58
C ARG A 115 28.58 -0.77 3.83
N LYS A 116 29.49 -0.98 4.78
CA LYS A 116 30.65 -0.10 5.03
C LYS A 116 31.65 -0.17 3.86
N TRP A 117 32.54 0.82 3.78
CA TRP A 117 33.68 0.87 2.85
C TRP A 117 33.36 1.14 1.38
N GLN A 118 32.14 1.60 1.09
CA GLN A 118 31.68 2.03 -0.22
C GLN A 118 30.98 3.38 -0.10
N THR A 119 30.98 4.16 -1.17
CA THR A 119 30.17 5.37 -1.28
C THR A 119 28.72 5.03 -1.64
N LEU A 120 27.79 5.67 -0.94
CA LEU A 120 26.35 5.72 -1.27
C LEU A 120 26.08 6.98 -2.12
N ILE A 121 25.30 6.82 -3.18
CA ILE A 121 24.88 7.88 -4.09
C ILE A 121 23.36 7.85 -4.18
N GLU A 122 22.72 8.91 -3.70
CA GLU A 122 21.27 9.11 -3.77
C GLU A 122 20.91 10.20 -4.77
N ALA A 123 19.81 10.02 -5.49
CA ALA A 123 19.19 11.00 -6.36
C ALA A 123 17.66 10.89 -6.25
N HIS A 124 16.97 12.01 -6.45
CA HIS A 124 15.50 12.06 -6.50
C HIS A 124 15.05 13.01 -7.60
N VAL A 125 13.90 12.72 -8.21
CA VAL A 125 13.31 13.53 -9.27
C VAL A 125 11.80 13.50 -9.13
N ASP A 126 11.17 14.66 -9.33
CA ASP A 126 9.74 14.79 -9.48
C ASP A 126 9.40 14.80 -10.97
N VAL A 127 8.67 13.78 -11.42
CA VAL A 127 8.29 13.59 -12.83
C VAL A 127 6.78 13.60 -12.93
N LYS A 128 6.30 14.20 -14.02
CA LYS A 128 4.88 14.22 -14.37
C LYS A 128 4.67 13.28 -15.55
N THR A 129 3.82 12.28 -15.40
CA THR A 129 3.50 11.34 -16.47
C THR A 129 2.58 11.99 -17.51
N THR A 130 2.45 11.36 -18.68
CA THR A 130 1.53 11.77 -19.76
C THR A 130 0.09 11.89 -19.26
N ASP A 131 -0.28 11.02 -18.33
CA ASP A 131 -1.64 10.90 -17.79
C ASP A 131 -1.87 11.84 -16.60
N ASN A 132 -1.00 12.84 -16.43
CA ASN A 132 -1.13 13.91 -15.43
C ASN A 132 -0.91 13.46 -13.98
N TYR A 133 -0.30 12.29 -13.73
CA TYR A 133 0.12 11.87 -12.39
C TYR A 133 1.50 12.46 -12.05
N MET A 134 1.65 12.92 -10.81
CA MET A 134 2.94 13.35 -10.27
C MET A 134 3.57 12.22 -9.46
N LEU A 135 4.80 11.85 -9.82
CA LEU A 135 5.56 10.79 -9.17
C LEU A 135 6.89 11.35 -8.67
N ARG A 136 7.26 10.99 -7.43
CA ARG A 136 8.62 11.22 -6.91
C ARG A 136 9.39 9.92 -6.99
N LEU A 137 10.40 9.91 -7.85
CA LEU A 137 11.28 8.77 -8.06
C LEU A 137 12.53 8.93 -7.21
N PHE A 138 12.99 7.83 -6.63
CA PHE A 138 14.24 7.76 -5.86
C PHE A 138 15.17 6.74 -6.50
N CYS A 139 16.45 7.08 -6.60
CA CYS A 139 17.50 6.16 -7.00
C CYS A 139 18.61 6.12 -5.97
N ILE A 140 19.04 4.91 -5.64
CA ILE A 140 20.16 4.64 -4.73
C ILE A 140 21.18 3.82 -5.51
N GLY A 141 22.43 4.26 -5.49
CA GLY A 141 23.57 3.58 -6.09
C GLY A 141 24.70 3.41 -5.09
N PHE A 142 25.44 2.30 -5.23
CA PHE A 142 26.63 2.02 -4.44
C PHE A 142 27.82 1.81 -5.35
N THR A 143 28.99 2.23 -4.89
CA THR A 143 30.26 1.95 -5.60
C THR A 143 30.65 0.49 -5.42
N LYS A 144 30.93 -0.20 -6.53
CA LYS A 144 31.35 -1.61 -6.53
C LYS A 144 32.87 -1.71 -6.55
N ARG A 145 33.43 -2.65 -5.78
CA ARG A 145 34.87 -2.99 -5.84
C ARG A 145 35.21 -3.58 -7.22
N ARG A 146 36.35 -3.19 -7.78
CA ARG A 146 36.86 -3.80 -9.01
C ARG A 146 37.57 -5.13 -8.70
N PRO A 147 37.56 -6.11 -9.63
CA PRO A 147 38.40 -7.30 -9.48
C PRO A 147 39.87 -6.85 -9.38
N ASN A 148 40.65 -7.50 -8.50
CA ASN A 148 42.06 -7.20 -8.22
C ASN A 148 42.35 -5.88 -7.48
N GLN A 149 41.36 -5.27 -6.86
CA GLN A 149 41.58 -4.05 -6.07
C GLN A 149 42.23 -4.32 -4.70
N VAL A 150 43.45 -3.83 -4.51
CA VAL A 150 44.23 -3.99 -3.27
C VAL A 150 43.60 -3.23 -2.09
N LYS A 151 43.10 -2.00 -2.32
CA LYS A 151 42.45 -1.21 -1.27
C LYS A 151 41.14 -1.87 -0.81
N ARG A 152 40.96 -1.93 0.51
CA ARG A 152 39.70 -2.41 1.14
C ARG A 152 38.53 -1.47 0.87
N THR A 153 38.81 -0.17 0.70
CA THR A 153 37.81 0.88 0.49
C THR A 153 37.61 1.21 -0.99
N CYS A 154 36.38 1.56 -1.34
CA CYS A 154 35.97 2.06 -2.65
C CYS A 154 35.17 3.34 -2.48
N TYR A 155 35.86 4.47 -2.33
CA TYR A 155 35.20 5.76 -2.24
C TYR A 155 35.30 6.51 -3.56
N ALA A 156 34.18 7.04 -4.03
CA ALA A 156 34.13 7.94 -5.17
C ALA A 156 34.50 9.36 -4.72
N GLN A 157 35.16 10.11 -5.60
CA GLN A 157 35.42 11.53 -5.35
C GLN A 157 34.11 12.34 -5.39
N ALA A 158 34.03 13.42 -4.60
CA ALA A 158 32.84 14.27 -4.55
C ALA A 158 32.46 14.90 -5.90
N SER A 159 33.43 15.13 -6.79
CA SER A 159 33.19 15.58 -8.17
C SER A 159 32.45 14.51 -9.00
N GLN A 160 32.90 13.26 -8.93
CA GLN A 160 32.29 12.13 -9.63
C GLN A 160 30.87 11.84 -9.10
N ILE A 161 30.66 11.90 -7.79
CA ILE A 161 29.32 11.72 -7.19
C ILE A 161 28.34 12.75 -7.77
N ARG A 162 28.75 14.02 -7.88
CA ARG A 162 27.90 15.08 -8.47
C ARG A 162 27.59 14.82 -9.94
N GLN A 163 28.57 14.37 -10.73
CA GLN A 163 28.36 14.01 -12.13
C GLN A 163 27.40 12.83 -12.28
N ILE A 164 27.56 11.78 -11.46
CA ILE A 164 26.68 10.60 -11.45
C ILE A 164 25.25 11.01 -11.07
N ARG A 165 25.08 11.84 -10.03
CA ARG A 165 23.75 12.33 -9.62
C ARG A 165 23.04 13.09 -10.73
N ARG A 166 23.75 13.96 -11.47
CA ARG A 166 23.17 14.66 -12.62
C ARG A 166 22.68 13.69 -13.70
N LYS A 167 23.50 12.70 -14.05
CA LYS A 167 23.11 11.66 -15.02
C LYS A 167 21.94 10.79 -14.54
N MET A 168 21.88 10.46 -13.25
CA MET A 168 20.75 9.74 -12.67
C MET A 168 19.46 10.52 -12.84
N VAL A 169 19.47 11.82 -12.49
CA VAL A 169 18.31 12.69 -12.62
C VAL A 169 17.85 12.80 -14.07
N GLU A 170 18.80 12.98 -15.00
CA GLU A 170 18.53 13.05 -16.44
C GLU A 170 17.87 11.77 -16.96
N ILE A 171 18.44 10.59 -16.67
CA ILE A 171 17.89 9.30 -17.13
C ILE A 171 16.53 9.00 -16.50
N MET A 172 16.29 9.43 -15.25
CA MET A 172 15.00 9.22 -14.59
C MET A 172 13.89 10.13 -15.11
N ALA A 173 14.25 11.28 -15.69
CA ALA A 173 13.30 12.26 -16.21
C ALA A 173 12.97 12.05 -17.70
N CYS A 174 13.86 11.38 -18.44
CA CYS A 174 13.62 10.94 -19.82
C CYS A 174 12.60 9.80 -19.88
#